data_AF-A0A5C7SQ05-F1
#
_entry.id   AF-A0A5C7SQ05-F1
#
_cell.length_a   1.000
_cell.length_b   1.000
_cell.length_c   1.000
_cell.angle_alpha   90.00
_cell.angle_beta   90.00
_cell.angle_gamma   90.00
#
_symmetry.space_group_name_H-M   'P 1'
#
loop_
_entity.id
_entity.type
_entity.pdbx_description
1 polymer ?
#
loop_
_entity_poly.entity_id
_entity_poly.type
_entity_poly.pdbx_seq_one_letter_code
_entity_poly.pdbx_strand_id
1 'polypeptide(L)'
;MPAEHASRIDPAAQAATLIEHIQTRYHDTHRRSLAQLLPLASQAVALGLHVGVVEQLASIGNALEQHMFKEEMRLFPMMEQGGNTLIGRLIEDLHREHGEHLPAVQELQSQLRATDATGAAQPILAQLVRGVDDFARELAEHIRLEDEVLFPLFCHSAAAGARTALIP
;
A
#
# COMPACT_ATOMS: atom_id res chain seq x y z
N MET A 1 32.49 -31.97 -16.08
CA MET A 1 32.17 -30.55 -15.89
C MET A 1 30.94 -30.47 -15.02
N PRO A 2 31.02 -30.11 -13.73
CA PRO A 2 29.82 -29.95 -12.94
C PRO A 2 29.16 -28.63 -13.37
N ALA A 3 27.86 -28.72 -13.67
CA ALA A 3 27.03 -27.60 -14.07
C ALA A 3 26.93 -26.58 -12.92
N GLU A 4 27.10 -25.30 -13.25
CA GLU A 4 26.72 -24.19 -12.39
C GLU A 4 25.21 -24.28 -12.13
N HIS A 5 24.86 -24.81 -10.95
CA HIS A 5 23.52 -24.69 -10.39
C HIS A 5 23.34 -23.22 -9.98
N ALA A 6 23.02 -22.36 -10.95
CA ALA A 6 22.44 -21.06 -10.63
C ALA A 6 21.15 -21.36 -9.86
N SER A 7 21.18 -21.14 -8.54
CA SER A 7 20.03 -21.30 -7.65
C SER A 7 18.91 -20.41 -8.17
N ARG A 8 18.01 -20.99 -8.95
CA ARG A 8 16.81 -20.31 -9.43
C ARG A 8 15.90 -20.19 -8.22
N ILE A 9 15.91 -19.00 -7.60
CA ILE A 9 15.05 -18.69 -6.46
C ILE A 9 13.60 -18.98 -6.90
N ASP A 10 12.91 -19.79 -6.10
CA ASP A 10 11.49 -20.07 -6.29
C ASP A 10 10.70 -18.77 -6.07
N PRO A 11 9.96 -18.27 -7.08
CA PRO A 11 9.16 -17.05 -6.94
C PRO A 11 8.19 -17.10 -5.76
N ALA A 12 7.64 -18.27 -5.42
CA ALA A 12 6.73 -18.40 -4.28
C ALA A 12 7.46 -18.23 -2.93
N ALA A 13 8.66 -18.79 -2.80
CA ALA A 13 9.49 -18.62 -1.60
C ALA A 13 9.96 -17.16 -1.43
N GLN A 14 10.30 -16.49 -2.52
CA GLN A 14 10.63 -15.06 -2.50
C GLN A 14 9.40 -14.21 -2.14
N ALA A 15 8.25 -14.52 -2.72
CA ALA A 15 6.99 -13.84 -2.43
C ALA A 15 6.62 -13.97 -0.95
N ALA A 16 6.72 -15.15 -0.35
CA ALA A 16 6.40 -15.35 1.07
C ALA A 16 7.22 -14.43 1.99
N THR A 17 8.53 -14.29 1.73
CA THR A 17 9.39 -13.38 2.51
C THR A 17 8.98 -11.91 2.33
N LEU A 18 8.65 -11.49 1.10
CA LEU A 18 8.21 -10.13 0.81
C LEU A 18 6.83 -9.83 1.43
N ILE A 19 5.92 -10.80 1.38
CA ILE A 19 4.56 -10.73 1.93
C ILE A 19 4.61 -10.57 3.46
N GLU A 20 5.44 -11.35 4.15
CA GLU A 20 5.65 -11.19 5.60
C GLU A 20 6.20 -9.79 5.92
N HIS A 21 7.17 -9.32 5.14
CA HIS A 21 7.71 -7.97 5.30
C HIS A 21 6.63 -6.91 5.08
N ILE A 22 5.83 -7.02 4.02
CA ILE A 22 4.77 -6.06 3.69
C ILE A 22 3.74 -5.95 4.81
N GLN A 23 3.24 -7.08 5.29
CA GLN A 23 2.26 -7.09 6.38
C GLN A 23 2.82 -6.47 7.66
N THR A 24 4.00 -6.91 8.09
CA THR A 24 4.57 -6.50 9.38
C THR A 24 5.15 -5.09 9.37
N ARG A 25 5.78 -4.67 8.26
CA ARG A 25 6.44 -3.37 8.14
C ARG A 25 5.50 -2.28 7.67
N TYR A 26 4.61 -2.56 6.73
CA TYR A 26 3.74 -1.57 6.10
C TYR A 26 2.31 -1.66 6.61
N HIS A 27 1.59 -2.77 6.44
CA HIS A 27 0.15 -2.83 6.79
C HIS A 27 -0.09 -2.52 8.27
N ASP A 28 0.66 -3.17 9.14
CA ASP A 28 0.65 -2.93 10.58
C ASP A 28 0.99 -1.49 10.95
N THR A 29 1.93 -0.88 10.22
CA THR A 29 2.31 0.53 10.43
C THR A 29 1.23 1.48 9.95
N HIS A 30 0.60 1.22 8.82
CA HIS A 30 -0.53 2.02 8.30
C HIS A 30 -1.69 2.02 9.29
N ARG A 31 -2.07 0.84 9.80
CA ARG A 31 -3.11 0.70 10.83
C ARG A 31 -2.78 1.51 12.10
N ARG A 32 -1.54 1.41 12.60
CA ARG A 32 -1.08 2.19 13.77
C ARG A 32 -1.08 3.70 13.48
N SER A 33 -0.58 4.13 12.33
CA SER A 33 -0.53 5.54 11.93
C SER A 33 -1.93 6.12 11.84
N LEU A 34 -2.87 5.46 11.17
CA LEU A 34 -4.25 5.91 11.04
C LEU A 34 -4.96 6.00 12.41
N ALA A 35 -4.74 5.01 13.28
CA ALA A 35 -5.27 5.02 14.65
C ALA A 35 -4.74 6.19 15.50
N GLN A 36 -3.54 6.70 15.21
CA GLN A 36 -2.96 7.88 15.87
C GLN A 36 -3.38 9.20 15.22
N LEU A 37 -3.50 9.24 13.90
CA LEU A 37 -3.83 10.45 13.14
C LEU A 37 -5.30 10.86 13.31
N LEU A 38 -6.24 9.90 13.42
CA LEU A 38 -7.66 10.20 13.56
C LEU A 38 -8.02 11.00 14.84
N PRO A 39 -7.54 10.62 16.04
CA PRO A 39 -7.71 11.44 17.23
C PRO A 39 -7.05 12.81 17.12
N LEU A 40 -5.87 12.88 16.48
CA LEU A 40 -5.14 14.14 16.29
C LEU A 40 -5.91 15.09 15.36
N ALA A 41 -6.49 14.58 14.27
CA ALA A 41 -7.37 15.32 13.39
C ALA A 41 -8.61 15.83 14.13
N SER A 42 -9.21 14.99 14.99
CA SER A 42 -10.37 15.36 15.81
C SER A 42 -10.02 16.47 16.81
N GLN A 43 -8.84 16.41 17.44
CA GLN A 43 -8.32 17.46 18.30
C GLN A 43 -8.11 18.77 17.54
N ALA A 44 -7.59 18.69 16.32
CA ALA A 44 -7.39 19.85 15.46
C ALA A 44 -8.73 20.55 15.15
N VAL A 45 -9.76 19.78 14.78
CA VAL A 45 -11.12 20.29 14.53
C VAL A 45 -11.71 20.93 15.79
N ALA A 46 -11.53 20.33 16.97
CA ALA A 46 -11.99 20.91 18.23
C ALA A 46 -11.32 22.26 18.57
N LEU A 47 -10.14 22.52 18.01
CA LEU A 47 -9.41 23.79 18.14
C LEU A 47 -9.72 24.79 17.00
N GLY A 48 -10.71 24.49 16.15
CA GLY A 48 -11.22 25.40 15.12
C GLY A 48 -10.69 25.15 13.71
N LEU A 49 -10.01 24.03 13.44
CA LEU A 49 -9.67 23.64 12.08
C LEU A 49 -10.89 23.11 11.30
N HIS A 50 -10.75 23.05 9.97
CA HIS A 50 -11.80 22.60 9.07
C HIS A 50 -12.30 21.18 9.40
N VAL A 51 -13.61 21.02 9.56
CA VAL A 51 -14.26 19.78 9.98
C VAL A 51 -14.03 18.59 9.03
N GLY A 52 -13.86 18.86 7.73
CA GLY A 52 -13.71 17.83 6.70
C GLY A 52 -12.41 16.99 6.78
N VAL A 53 -11.41 17.43 7.55
CA VAL A 53 -10.13 16.72 7.68
C VAL A 53 -10.31 15.33 8.30
N VAL A 54 -11.19 15.21 9.31
CA VAL A 54 -11.45 13.94 9.98
C VAL A 54 -12.14 12.96 9.04
N GLU A 55 -13.15 13.43 8.31
CA GLU A 55 -13.93 12.62 7.37
C GLU A 55 -13.05 12.12 6.21
N GLN A 56 -12.22 13.00 5.64
CA GLN A 56 -11.29 12.63 4.57
C GLN A 56 -10.25 11.62 5.04
N LEU A 57 -9.63 11.84 6.21
CA LEU A 57 -8.66 10.90 6.77
C LEU A 57 -9.30 9.54 7.10
N ALA A 58 -10.53 9.53 7.64
CA ALA A 58 -11.27 8.30 7.89
C ALA A 58 -11.63 7.56 6.59
N SER A 59 -12.00 8.29 5.54
CA SER A 59 -12.27 7.72 4.22
C SER A 59 -11.02 7.06 3.63
N ILE A 60 -9.87 7.74 3.70
CA ILE A 60 -8.58 7.19 3.27
C ILE A 60 -8.26 5.91 4.04
N GLY A 61 -8.40 5.95 5.37
CA GLY A 61 -8.11 4.79 6.22
C GLY A 61 -9.01 3.59 5.93
N ASN A 62 -10.32 3.82 5.74
CA ASN A 62 -11.27 2.75 5.42
C ASN A 62 -11.02 2.14 4.04
N ALA A 63 -10.64 2.97 3.06
CA ALA A 63 -10.30 2.49 1.72
C ALA A 63 -9.02 1.65 1.76
N LEU A 64 -7.97 2.13 2.45
CA LEU A 64 -6.71 1.41 2.59
C LEU A 64 -6.88 0.09 3.37
N GLU A 65 -7.71 0.06 4.42
CA GLU A 65 -7.97 -1.19 5.14
C GLU A 65 -8.69 -2.22 4.25
N GLN A 66 -9.66 -1.79 3.45
CA GLN A 66 -10.32 -2.69 2.49
C GLN A 66 -9.36 -3.21 1.43
N HIS A 67 -8.45 -2.36 0.98
CA HIS A 67 -7.37 -2.71 0.06
C HIS A 67 -6.46 -3.79 0.68
N MET A 68 -5.83 -3.50 1.82
CA MET A 68 -4.94 -4.43 2.53
C MET A 68 -5.64 -5.74 2.91
N PHE A 69 -6.92 -5.68 3.29
CA PHE A 69 -7.70 -6.89 3.57
C PHE A 69 -7.87 -7.79 2.34
N LYS A 70 -8.05 -7.23 1.14
CA LYS A 70 -8.12 -8.03 -0.09
C LYS A 70 -6.78 -8.69 -0.40
N GLU A 71 -5.68 -8.03 -0.09
CA GLU A 71 -4.35 -8.59 -0.26
C GLU A 71 -4.10 -9.73 0.71
N GLU A 72 -4.24 -9.45 2.01
CA GLU A 72 -4.04 -10.41 3.10
C GLU A 72 -4.95 -11.63 2.98
N MET A 73 -6.22 -11.44 2.59
CA MET A 73 -7.17 -12.54 2.56
C MET A 73 -7.27 -13.28 1.24
N ARG A 74 -6.78 -12.71 0.13
CA ARG A 74 -6.92 -13.31 -1.20
C ARG A 74 -5.63 -13.34 -1.98
N LEU A 75 -4.99 -12.18 -2.19
CA LEU A 75 -3.84 -12.11 -3.08
C LEU A 75 -2.63 -12.84 -2.49
N PHE A 76 -2.24 -12.52 -1.26
CA PHE A 76 -1.06 -13.08 -0.63
C PHE A 76 -1.14 -14.60 -0.46
N PRO A 77 -2.24 -15.20 0.05
CA PRO A 77 -2.38 -16.66 0.09
C PRO A 77 -2.29 -17.30 -1.30
N MET A 78 -2.80 -16.62 -2.35
CA MET A 78 -2.72 -17.11 -3.71
C MET A 78 -1.28 -17.08 -4.26
N MET A 79 -0.51 -16.04 -3.94
CA MET A 79 0.91 -15.91 -4.30
C MET A 79 1.78 -16.98 -3.61
N GLU A 80 1.56 -17.22 -2.32
CA GLU A 80 2.27 -18.25 -1.56
C GLU A 80 2.02 -19.67 -2.09
N GLN A 81 0.86 -19.90 -2.72
CA GLN A 81 0.51 -21.15 -3.39
C GLN A 81 1.05 -21.25 -4.83
N GLY A 82 1.84 -20.28 -5.28
CA GLY A 82 2.44 -20.25 -6.63
C GLY A 82 1.58 -19.55 -7.70
N GLY A 83 0.48 -18.91 -7.32
CA GLY A 83 -0.42 -18.19 -8.22
C GLY A 83 -1.43 -19.08 -8.98
N ASN A 84 -2.33 -18.45 -9.71
CA ASN A 84 -3.27 -19.12 -10.63
C ASN A 84 -3.71 -18.18 -11.77
N THR A 85 -4.59 -18.62 -12.66
CA THR A 85 -5.04 -17.85 -13.83
C THR A 85 -5.83 -16.58 -13.50
N LEU A 86 -6.31 -16.41 -12.27
CA LEU A 86 -7.05 -15.23 -11.81
C LEU A 86 -6.14 -14.15 -11.21
N ILE A 87 -4.89 -14.48 -10.87
CA ILE A 87 -3.99 -13.58 -10.15
C ILE A 87 -3.76 -12.25 -10.87
N GLY A 88 -3.66 -12.29 -12.20
CA GLY A 88 -3.46 -11.08 -13.01
C GLY A 88 -4.61 -10.07 -12.87
N ARG A 89 -5.87 -10.54 -12.79
CA ARG A 89 -7.03 -9.64 -12.61
C ARG A 89 -7.02 -9.00 -11.22
N LEU A 90 -6.64 -9.75 -10.19
CA LEU A 90 -6.54 -9.22 -8.84
C LEU A 90 -5.44 -8.14 -8.76
N ILE A 91 -4.30 -8.37 -9.41
CA ILE A 91 -3.22 -7.38 -9.48
C ILE A 91 -3.66 -6.13 -10.26
N GLU A 92 -4.36 -6.28 -11.38
CA GLU A 92 -4.93 -5.13 -12.13
C GLU A 92 -5.89 -4.29 -11.27
N ASP A 93 -6.75 -4.94 -10.48
CA ASP A 93 -7.65 -4.25 -9.56
C ASP A 93 -6.88 -3.51 -8.45
N LEU A 94 -5.81 -4.10 -7.91
CA LEU A 94 -4.98 -3.46 -6.88
C LEU A 94 -4.17 -2.28 -7.44
N HIS A 95 -3.60 -2.39 -8.64
CA HIS A 95 -2.95 -1.25 -9.32
C HIS A 95 -3.89 -0.05 -9.48
N ARG A 96 -5.18 -0.30 -9.79
CA ARG A 96 -6.18 0.78 -9.88
C ARG A 96 -6.37 1.47 -8.53
N GLU A 97 -6.47 0.69 -7.45
CA GLU A 97 -6.61 1.25 -6.10
C GLU A 97 -5.34 1.98 -5.62
N HIS A 98 -4.14 1.49 -5.96
CA HIS A 98 -2.88 2.22 -5.75
C HIS A 98 -2.91 3.60 -6.42
N GLY A 99 -3.44 3.66 -7.64
CA GLY A 99 -3.66 4.91 -8.39
C GLY A 99 -4.67 5.86 -7.76
N GLU A 100 -5.51 5.41 -6.82
CA GLU A 100 -6.50 6.21 -6.10
C GLU A 100 -5.99 6.65 -4.72
N HIS A 101 -5.22 5.81 -4.03
CA HIS A 101 -4.74 6.07 -2.66
C HIS A 101 -3.75 7.23 -2.58
N LEU A 102 -2.72 7.25 -3.43
CA LEU A 102 -1.70 8.31 -3.38
C LEU A 102 -2.28 9.71 -3.66
N PRO A 103 -3.13 9.92 -4.69
CA PRO A 103 -3.77 11.20 -4.90
C PRO A 103 -4.67 11.65 -3.74
N ALA A 104 -5.41 10.72 -3.10
CA ALA A 104 -6.27 11.05 -1.98
C ALA A 104 -5.47 11.59 -0.77
N VAL A 105 -4.30 11.01 -0.50
CA VAL A 105 -3.39 11.47 0.56
C VAL A 105 -2.74 12.81 0.18
N GLN A 106 -2.32 12.98 -1.08
CA GLN A 106 -1.75 14.24 -1.57
C GLN A 106 -2.72 15.42 -1.47
N GLU A 107 -4.00 15.18 -1.76
CA GLU A 107 -5.06 16.16 -1.58
C GLU A 107 -5.18 16.57 -0.10
N LEU A 108 -5.20 15.58 0.82
CA LEU A 108 -5.22 15.86 2.26
C LEU A 108 -4.01 16.68 2.71
N GLN A 109 -2.80 16.32 2.25
CA GLN A 109 -1.58 17.08 2.54
C GLN A 109 -1.69 18.53 2.07
N SER A 110 -2.23 18.75 0.86
CA SER A 110 -2.39 20.08 0.27
C SER A 110 -3.36 20.93 1.09
N GLN A 111 -4.50 20.37 1.50
CA GLN A 111 -5.47 21.06 2.35
C GLN A 111 -4.92 21.41 3.73
N LEU A 112 -4.20 20.46 4.36
CA LEU A 112 -3.57 20.71 5.66
C LEU A 112 -2.51 21.82 5.58
N ARG A 113 -1.72 21.88 4.51
CA ARG A 113 -0.73 22.93 4.30
C ARG A 113 -1.34 24.29 3.98
N ALA A 114 -2.53 24.31 3.36
CA ALA A 114 -3.29 25.53 3.10
C ALA A 114 -4.08 26.03 4.31
N THR A 115 -4.11 25.27 5.42
CA THR A 115 -4.85 25.63 6.62
C THR A 115 -4.05 26.60 7.49
N ASP A 116 -4.62 27.77 7.77
CA ASP A 116 -4.07 28.69 8.75
C ASP A 116 -4.50 28.30 10.17
N ALA A 117 -3.52 28.17 11.08
CA ALA A 117 -3.77 27.88 12.49
C ALA A 117 -2.99 28.82 13.40
N THR A 118 -3.62 29.26 14.48
CA THR A 118 -3.02 30.16 15.48
C THR A 118 -3.26 29.62 16.90
N GLY A 119 -2.50 30.14 17.87
CA GLY A 119 -2.63 29.74 19.27
C GLY A 119 -2.41 28.24 19.48
N ALA A 120 -3.28 27.60 20.26
CA ALA A 120 -3.18 26.18 20.60
C ALA A 120 -3.34 25.24 19.39
N ALA A 121 -3.96 25.70 18.29
CA ALA A 121 -4.19 24.91 17.10
C ALA A 121 -2.93 24.73 16.24
N GLN A 122 -2.00 25.69 16.28
CA GLN A 122 -0.78 25.70 15.46
C GLN A 122 0.12 24.47 15.70
N PRO A 123 0.49 24.10 16.95
CA PRO A 123 1.32 22.91 17.18
C PRO A 123 0.62 21.60 16.81
N ILE A 124 -0.71 21.53 16.96
CA ILE A 124 -1.51 20.36 16.60
C ILE A 124 -1.57 20.18 15.08
N LEU A 125 -1.83 21.25 14.33
CA LEU A 125 -1.77 21.20 12.87
C LEU A 125 -0.39 20.78 12.38
N ALA A 126 0.69 21.34 12.95
CA ALA A 126 2.05 20.97 12.58
C ALA A 126 2.35 19.48 12.84
N GLN A 127 1.82 18.92 13.94
CA GLN A 127 1.95 17.48 14.22
C GLN A 127 1.14 16.64 13.23
N LEU A 128 -0.07 17.06 12.88
CA LEU A 128 -0.93 16.37 11.93
C LEU A 128 -0.30 16.35 10.53
N VAL A 129 0.22 17.49 10.07
CA VAL A 129 0.95 17.59 8.79
C VAL A 129 2.13 16.61 8.76
N ARG A 130 2.97 16.60 9.79
CA ARG A 130 4.11 15.67 9.85
C ARG A 130 3.67 14.20 9.81
N GLY A 131 2.65 13.85 10.60
CA GLY A 131 2.17 12.48 10.64
C GLY A 131 1.53 12.02 9.32
N VAL A 132 0.81 12.89 8.62
CA VAL A 132 0.28 12.61 7.28
C VAL A 132 1.41 12.52 6.25
N ASP A 133 2.45 13.35 6.35
CA ASP A 133 3.63 13.27 5.49
C ASP A 133 4.37 11.94 5.65
N ASP A 134 4.57 11.50 6.90
CA ASP A 134 5.17 10.21 7.19
C ASP A 134 4.32 9.06 6.65
N PHE A 135 3.01 9.09 6.89
CA PHE A 135 2.08 8.11 6.34
C PHE A 135 2.12 8.05 4.81
N ALA A 136 2.13 9.21 4.13
CA ALA A 136 2.21 9.30 2.67
C ALA A 136 3.50 8.67 2.12
N ARG A 137 4.65 8.95 2.76
CA ARG A 137 5.95 8.39 2.38
C ARG A 137 5.98 6.88 2.56
N GLU A 138 5.47 6.39 3.69
CA GLU A 138 5.40 4.95 3.97
C GLU A 138 4.46 4.24 3.00
N LEU A 139 3.31 4.84 2.66
CA LEU A 139 2.37 4.30 1.69
C LEU A 139 2.95 4.24 0.28
N ALA A 140 3.71 5.27 -0.14
CA ALA A 140 4.37 5.27 -1.44
C ALA A 140 5.44 4.17 -1.55
N GLU A 141 6.25 3.97 -0.52
CA GLU A 141 7.26 2.90 -0.52
C GLU A 141 6.62 1.51 -0.44
N HIS A 142 5.51 1.38 0.30
CA HIS A 142 4.70 0.18 0.33
C HIS A 142 4.21 -0.21 -1.08
N ILE A 143 3.49 0.69 -1.73
CA ILE A 143 2.94 0.48 -3.08
C ILE A 143 4.07 0.19 -4.08
N ARG A 144 5.19 0.90 -3.99
CA ARG A 144 6.35 0.67 -4.87
C ARG A 144 6.91 -0.75 -4.70
N LEU A 145 7.02 -1.23 -3.47
CA LEU A 145 7.51 -2.59 -3.21
C LEU A 145 6.57 -3.64 -3.81
N GLU A 146 5.26 -3.42 -3.75
CA GLU A 146 4.28 -4.30 -4.35
C GLU A 146 4.32 -4.28 -5.88
N ASP A 147 4.18 -3.09 -6.47
CA ASP A 147 4.08 -2.88 -7.92
C ASP A 147 5.39 -3.25 -8.66
N GLU A 148 6.54 -2.89 -8.09
CA GLU A 148 7.84 -3.04 -8.77
C GLU A 148 8.55 -4.34 -8.43
N VAL A 149 8.21 -4.99 -7.31
CA VAL A 149 8.95 -6.18 -6.83
C VAL A 149 8.04 -7.39 -6.65
N LEU A 150 6.97 -7.31 -5.85
CA LEU A 150 6.15 -8.48 -5.55
C LEU A 150 5.30 -8.92 -6.75
N PHE A 151 4.49 -8.03 -7.32
CA PHE A 151 3.55 -8.34 -8.38
C PHE A 151 4.23 -8.84 -9.67
N PRO A 152 5.38 -8.29 -10.11
CA PRO A 152 6.12 -8.79 -11.25
C PRO A 152 6.51 -10.27 -11.19
N LEU A 153 6.66 -10.86 -9.99
CA LEU A 153 6.96 -12.29 -9.83
C LEU A 153 5.85 -13.18 -10.40
N PHE A 154 4.61 -12.68 -10.47
CA PHE A 154 3.43 -13.44 -10.91
C PHE A 154 2.85 -12.95 -12.23
N CYS A 155 3.10 -11.70 -12.63
CA CYS A 155 2.63 -11.14 -13.90
C CYS A 155 3.48 -11.60 -15.11
N HIS A 156 4.76 -11.94 -14.92
CA HIS A 156 5.67 -12.31 -16.03
C HIS A 156 5.57 -13.80 -16.43
N SER A 157 4.87 -14.64 -15.67
CA SER A 157 4.83 -16.09 -15.93
C SER A 157 3.78 -16.53 -16.98
N ALA A 158 2.95 -15.60 -17.48
CA ALA A 158 1.96 -15.91 -18.53
C ALA A 158 2.59 -16.02 -19.95
N ALA A 159 3.79 -15.47 -20.18
CA ALA A 159 4.42 -15.47 -21.50
C ALA A 159 5.35 -16.69 -21.77
N ALA A 160 5.74 -17.45 -20.74
CA ALA A 160 6.67 -18.57 -20.88
C ALA A 160 6.02 -19.89 -21.35
N GLY A 161 4.68 -19.99 -21.32
CA GLY A 161 3.94 -21.19 -21.75
C GLY A 161 3.71 -21.34 -23.26
N ALA A 162 4.07 -20.34 -24.08
CA ALA A 162 3.73 -20.31 -25.50
C ALA A 162 4.89 -20.68 -26.46
N ARG A 163 6.06 -21.12 -25.96
CA ARG A 163 7.23 -21.48 -26.80
C ARG A 163 7.62 -22.96 -26.75
N THR A 164 6.64 -23.87 -26.77
CA THR A 164 6.91 -25.31 -27.03
C THR A 164 5.86 -25.94 -27.94
N ALA A 165 5.47 -25.25 -29.01
CA ALA A 165 4.73 -25.86 -30.11
C ALA A 165 5.31 -25.42 -31.47
N LEU A 166 6.48 -25.96 -31.77
CA LEU A 166 7.02 -26.21 -33.11
C LEU A 166 7.46 -27.69 -32.99
N ILE A 167 7.15 -28.68 -33.83
CA ILE A 167 6.56 -28.81 -35.17
C ILE A 167 6.03 -30.26 -35.27
N PRO A 168 5.38 -30.69 -36.37
CA PRO A 168 6.14 -31.20 -37.52
C PRO A 168 5.81 -30.51 -38.85
#